data_AF-A0A831KIU6-F1
#
_entry.id   AF-A0A831KIU6-F1
#
_cell.length_a   1.000
_cell.length_b   1.000
_cell.length_c   1.000
_cell.angle_alpha   90.00
_cell.angle_beta   90.00
_cell.angle_gamma   90.00
#
_symmetry.space_group_name_H-M   'P 1'
#
loop_
_entity.id
_entity.type
_entity.pdbx_description
1 polymer ?
#
loop_
_entity_poly.entity_id
_entity_poly.type
_entity_poly.pdbx_seq_one_letter_code
_entity_poly.pdbx_strand_id
1 'polypeptide(L)'
;GRIEWEQKIKRDYRLDNDVLIFDADLKDTISLDLPIVISKDNTFLNDIMNLSGIEIREYKKVNWFAYRGLSDIWNYIINGDIIDPRRLGNPGGKRWKCEQCAHTLYNLMNYMERQTQKKVYKNLQEVIAYSVLIRLSPEGKWRHGHWTDIMETHTRFQINGIHLLLNHYEKKKRQIFLNKARLAMDYLISIADRLSDGSIWFLHDDLETSGEKYKMHYKTMKLHTAFGKSKSNTMCLNTHIYTLTALHRLHVIQREEKLLEYFQRGLKAAKTVIQAKPATFIYLAIYSSADFLGKLQLMGLMPVLGERILKFALLRPVISVMQMMFPRLSMPNGFIERDLCDTALSDFYHMQNVKDLLILFQQKEENWIMTEVDRGISYCLETNVVDRLIARDDESIAILVEVLMMYCAISSKMNIETLIKIFFILYDKGYMLSTDIFAYNLVTPDHCSIDIRSDNPSIIPFNISKRHTNSRSVLLVNPLYTDENLQLKIGSTKYTERIYVSSSERGKKLMDKPDIQIGARGWVLLDMTDK
;
A
#
# COMPACT_ATOMS: atom_id res chain seq x y z
N GLY A 1 -24.44 -10.96 4.94
CA GLY A 1 -25.43 -10.53 5.95
C GLY A 1 -25.98 -11.76 6.66
N ARG A 2 -26.30 -11.67 7.95
CA ARG A 2 -26.93 -12.77 8.71
C ARG A 2 -28.43 -12.72 8.45
N ILE A 3 -29.00 -13.79 7.90
CA ILE A 3 -30.45 -13.97 7.80
C ILE A 3 -30.79 -15.03 8.84
N GLU A 4 -31.55 -14.65 9.86
CA GLU A 4 -32.15 -15.59 10.81
C GLU A 4 -33.41 -16.17 10.15
N TRP A 5 -33.47 -17.49 10.03
CA TRP A 5 -34.62 -18.20 9.47
C TRP A 5 -35.44 -18.80 10.60
N GLU A 6 -36.64 -18.26 10.80
CA GLU A 6 -37.61 -18.75 11.80
C GLU A 6 -38.62 -19.77 11.23
N GLN A 7 -38.51 -20.18 9.96
CA GLN A 7 -39.43 -21.16 9.38
C GLN A 7 -38.72 -22.37 8.76
N LYS A 8 -39.26 -23.55 9.07
CA LYS A 8 -38.90 -24.84 8.48
C LYS A 8 -39.05 -24.77 6.95
N ILE A 9 -37.95 -24.54 6.26
CA ILE A 9 -37.86 -24.73 4.81
C ILE A 9 -38.06 -26.23 4.51
N LYS A 10 -39.02 -26.58 3.65
CA LYS A 10 -39.06 -27.89 3.00
C LYS A 10 -37.82 -27.99 2.11
N ARG A 11 -36.89 -28.85 2.49
CA ARG A 11 -35.58 -29.00 1.84
C ARG A 11 -35.71 -29.92 0.63
N ASP A 12 -36.19 -29.39 -0.48
CA ASP A 12 -35.98 -30.04 -1.78
C ASP A 12 -34.74 -29.39 -2.41
N TYR A 13 -33.67 -30.17 -2.52
CA TYR A 13 -32.47 -29.79 -3.26
C TYR A 13 -32.26 -30.78 -4.38
N ARG A 14 -31.79 -30.28 -5.53
CA ARG A 14 -31.33 -31.12 -6.64
C ARG A 14 -29.94 -30.70 -7.07
N LEU A 15 -29.16 -31.68 -7.49
CA LEU A 15 -27.79 -31.51 -7.95
C LEU A 15 -27.80 -31.69 -9.46
N ASP A 16 -27.53 -30.61 -10.19
CA ASP A 16 -27.50 -30.60 -11.66
C ASP A 16 -26.17 -29.98 -12.11
N ASN A 17 -25.34 -30.74 -12.82
CA ASN A 17 -24.03 -30.31 -13.33
C ASN A 17 -23.14 -29.59 -12.29
N ASP A 18 -22.94 -30.20 -11.12
CA ASP A 18 -22.16 -29.66 -10.00
C ASP A 18 -22.70 -28.34 -9.39
N VAL A 19 -23.92 -27.94 -9.75
CA VAL A 19 -24.65 -26.83 -9.13
C VAL A 19 -25.70 -27.40 -8.19
N LEU A 20 -25.64 -27.00 -6.91
CA LEU A 20 -26.68 -27.33 -5.94
C LEU A 20 -27.77 -26.25 -6.05
N ILE A 21 -28.95 -26.63 -6.53
CA ILE A 21 -30.08 -25.71 -6.71
C ILE A 21 -30.97 -25.80 -5.48
N PHE A 22 -31.22 -24.66 -4.83
CA PHE A 22 -32.23 -24.52 -3.78
C PHE A 22 -33.47 -23.84 -4.34
N ASP A 23 -34.61 -24.52 -4.28
CA ASP A 23 -35.90 -23.89 -4.50
C ASP A 23 -36.36 -23.30 -3.16
N ALA A 24 -36.11 -22.01 -2.95
CA ALA A 24 -36.66 -21.28 -1.82
C ALA A 24 -37.94 -20.57 -2.27
N ASP A 25 -39.08 -20.98 -1.72
CA ASP A 25 -40.37 -20.36 -1.98
C ASP A 25 -40.44 -19.02 -1.22
N LEU A 26 -39.78 -18.01 -1.80
CA LEU A 26 -39.75 -16.65 -1.27
C LEU A 26 -40.97 -15.92 -1.82
N LYS A 27 -41.90 -15.56 -0.92
CA LYS A 27 -42.96 -14.60 -1.27
C LYS A 27 -42.30 -13.31 -1.77
N ASP A 28 -42.52 -13.05 -3.05
CA ASP A 28 -42.24 -11.85 -3.81
C ASP A 28 -40.75 -11.47 -4.07
N THR A 29 -40.32 -11.75 -5.30
CA THR A 29 -39.32 -11.01 -6.11
C THR A 29 -37.87 -10.86 -5.63
N ILE A 30 -37.34 -11.78 -4.81
CA ILE A 30 -35.90 -11.80 -4.51
C ILE A 30 -35.32 -13.18 -4.84
N SER A 31 -34.51 -13.25 -5.91
CA SER A 31 -33.61 -14.38 -6.17
C SER A 31 -32.35 -14.19 -5.33
N LEU A 32 -31.94 -15.23 -4.61
CA LEU A 32 -30.71 -15.21 -3.81
C LEU A 32 -29.75 -16.26 -4.36
N ASP A 33 -28.75 -15.80 -5.11
CA ASP A 33 -27.69 -16.67 -5.63
C ASP A 33 -26.72 -17.01 -4.48
N LEU A 34 -26.87 -18.20 -3.91
CA LEU A 34 -25.95 -18.75 -2.91
C LEU A 34 -24.85 -19.53 -3.63
N PRO A 35 -23.60 -19.05 -3.66
CA PRO A 35 -22.49 -19.86 -4.15
C PRO A 35 -22.25 -21.02 -3.18
N ILE A 36 -22.60 -22.23 -3.59
CA ILE A 36 -22.36 -23.45 -2.83
C ILE A 36 -21.03 -24.04 -3.28
N VAL A 37 -20.03 -24.00 -2.40
CA VAL A 37 -18.74 -24.65 -2.65
C VAL A 37 -18.88 -26.13 -2.27
N ILE A 38 -19.08 -26.98 -3.28
CA ILE A 38 -19.06 -28.43 -3.10
C ILE A 38 -17.59 -28.88 -3.02
N SER A 39 -17.08 -29.05 -1.80
CA SER A 39 -15.77 -29.64 -1.60
C SER A 39 -15.89 -31.16 -1.50
N LYS A 40 -15.17 -31.90 -2.35
CA LYS A 40 -15.07 -33.37 -2.28
C LYS A 40 -14.27 -33.85 -1.06
N ASP A 41 -13.55 -32.95 -0.39
CA ASP A 41 -12.83 -33.23 0.85
C ASP A 41 -13.30 -32.31 1.99
N ASN A 42 -13.25 -32.80 3.23
CA ASN A 42 -13.54 -31.99 4.42
C ASN A 42 -12.45 -30.94 4.69
N THR A 43 -11.38 -30.85 3.88
CA THR A 43 -10.26 -29.94 4.14
C THR A 43 -10.65 -28.49 3.95
N PHE A 44 -11.48 -28.17 2.95
CA PHE A 44 -11.99 -26.81 2.78
C PHE A 44 -12.87 -26.35 3.96
N LEU A 45 -13.77 -27.21 4.43
CA LEU A 45 -14.58 -26.91 5.62
C LEU A 45 -13.72 -26.78 6.86
N ASN A 46 -12.74 -27.67 7.05
CA ASN A 46 -11.80 -27.59 8.16
C ASN A 46 -10.95 -26.31 8.12
N ASP A 47 -10.52 -25.87 6.93
CA ASP A 47 -9.78 -24.62 6.74
C ASP A 47 -10.61 -23.41 7.20
N ILE A 48 -11.91 -23.41 6.92
CA ILE A 48 -12.83 -22.33 7.30
C ILE A 48 -13.21 -22.37 8.78
N MET A 49 -13.42 -23.56 9.34
CA MET A 49 -13.91 -23.73 10.72
C MET A 49 -12.81 -23.54 11.76
N ASN A 50 -11.55 -23.89 11.45
CA ASN A 50 -10.46 -23.89 12.42
C ASN A 50 -9.52 -22.70 12.21
N LEU A 51 -10.01 -21.48 12.41
CA LEU A 51 -9.22 -20.26 12.26
C LEU A 51 -8.12 -20.15 13.34
N SER A 52 -6.90 -19.85 12.91
CA SER A 52 -5.77 -19.54 13.78
C SER A 52 -5.76 -18.07 14.20
N GLY A 53 -4.94 -17.73 15.21
CA GLY A 53 -4.85 -16.37 15.75
C GLY A 53 -4.51 -15.29 14.71
N ILE A 54 -3.74 -15.64 13.68
CA ILE A 54 -3.39 -14.72 12.59
C ILE A 54 -4.59 -14.43 11.67
N GLU A 55 -5.52 -15.38 11.51
CA GLU A 55 -6.68 -15.26 10.62
C GLU A 55 -7.79 -14.39 11.21
N ILE A 56 -7.81 -14.25 12.55
CA ILE A 56 -8.78 -13.42 13.29
C ILE A 56 -8.23 -12.04 13.65
N ARG A 57 -6.95 -11.76 13.35
CA ARG A 57 -6.36 -10.44 13.52
C ARG A 57 -7.03 -9.48 12.53
N GLU A 58 -7.36 -8.27 12.99
CA GLU A 58 -7.82 -7.22 12.08
C GLU A 58 -6.63 -6.63 11.31
N TYR A 59 -6.79 -6.49 9.99
CA TYR A 59 -5.83 -5.88 9.07
C TYR A 59 -6.44 -4.63 8.49
N LYS A 60 -5.76 -3.49 8.61
CA LYS A 60 -6.21 -2.22 8.06
C LYS A 60 -5.17 -1.60 7.16
N LYS A 61 -5.61 -0.80 6.19
CA LYS A 61 -4.73 0.08 5.42
C LYS A 61 -5.33 1.46 5.39
N VAL A 62 -4.91 2.27 6.37
CA VAL A 62 -5.49 3.59 6.63
C VAL A 62 -7.02 3.46 6.70
N ASN A 63 -7.76 4.44 6.21
CA ASN A 63 -9.21 4.50 6.30
C ASN A 63 -9.96 3.77 5.17
N TRP A 64 -9.25 3.07 4.27
CA TRP A 64 -9.85 2.58 3.01
C TRP A 64 -9.88 1.08 2.81
N PHE A 65 -9.18 0.32 3.65
CA PHE A 65 -9.25 -1.14 3.63
C PHE A 65 -9.27 -1.68 5.06
N ALA A 66 -10.16 -2.63 5.32
CA ALA A 66 -10.26 -3.33 6.59
C ALA A 66 -10.67 -4.78 6.34
N TYR A 67 -10.01 -5.71 7.03
CA TYR A 67 -10.28 -7.14 6.96
C TYR A 67 -10.20 -7.72 8.37
N ARG A 68 -11.30 -8.28 8.87
CA ARG A 68 -11.43 -8.88 10.21
C ARG A 68 -11.56 -10.39 10.20
N GLY A 69 -11.57 -11.00 9.01
CA GLY A 69 -11.70 -12.43 8.85
C GLY A 69 -12.28 -12.81 7.50
N LEU A 70 -12.42 -14.12 7.28
CA LEU A 70 -12.81 -14.68 5.99
C LEU A 70 -14.18 -14.19 5.48
N SER A 71 -15.11 -13.90 6.40
CA SER A 71 -16.43 -13.38 6.06
C SER A 71 -16.39 -12.00 5.39
N ASP A 72 -15.37 -11.18 5.66
CA ASP A 72 -15.25 -9.85 5.08
C ASP A 72 -14.91 -9.89 3.60
N ILE A 73 -14.39 -10.99 3.07
CA ILE A 73 -14.13 -11.16 1.63
C ILE A 73 -15.39 -10.85 0.82
N TRP A 74 -16.56 -11.25 1.31
CA TRP A 74 -17.83 -11.05 0.64
C TRP A 74 -18.32 -9.59 0.68
N ASN A 75 -17.70 -8.72 1.49
CA ASN A 75 -17.91 -7.27 1.39
C ASN A 75 -17.17 -6.67 0.18
N TYR A 76 -16.10 -7.33 -0.26
CA TYR A 76 -15.27 -6.91 -1.39
C TYR A 76 -15.70 -7.59 -2.70
N ILE A 77 -15.98 -8.89 -2.70
CA ILE A 77 -16.32 -9.65 -3.90
C ILE A 77 -17.84 -9.63 -4.12
N ILE A 78 -18.29 -8.94 -5.16
CA ILE A 78 -19.71 -8.83 -5.52
C ILE A 78 -19.84 -9.08 -7.02
N ASN A 79 -20.62 -10.10 -7.41
CA ASN A 79 -20.83 -10.49 -8.81
C ASN A 79 -19.52 -10.70 -9.60
N GLY A 80 -18.49 -11.24 -8.94
CA GLY A 80 -17.17 -11.46 -9.52
C GLY A 80 -16.29 -10.19 -9.63
N ASP A 81 -16.80 -9.01 -9.30
CA ASP A 81 -16.02 -7.78 -9.20
C ASP A 81 -15.48 -7.58 -7.78
N ILE A 82 -14.32 -6.92 -7.68
CA ILE A 82 -13.78 -6.45 -6.40
C ILE A 82 -14.15 -4.98 -6.21
N ILE A 83 -14.80 -4.67 -5.10
CA ILE A 83 -15.44 -3.39 -4.83
C ILE A 83 -14.86 -2.76 -3.56
N ASP A 84 -14.71 -1.43 -3.55
CA ASP A 84 -14.40 -0.69 -2.33
C ASP A 84 -15.63 -0.68 -1.39
N PRO A 85 -15.54 -1.23 -0.17
CA PRO A 85 -16.67 -1.37 0.72
C PRO A 85 -17.06 -0.05 1.39
N ARG A 86 -16.22 0.99 1.32
CA ARG A 86 -16.51 2.28 1.94
C ARG A 86 -17.76 2.91 1.35
N ARG A 87 -18.68 3.26 2.25
CA ARG A 87 -19.81 4.15 1.96
C ARG A 87 -19.49 5.61 2.29
N LEU A 88 -18.55 5.83 3.22
CA LEU A 88 -18.21 7.14 3.77
C LEU A 88 -17.20 7.86 2.87
N GLY A 89 -17.54 9.09 2.48
CA GLY A 89 -16.73 9.96 1.62
C GLY A 89 -17.24 10.10 0.18
N ASN A 90 -18.25 9.33 -0.22
CA ASN A 90 -18.90 9.46 -1.53
C ASN A 90 -20.28 10.10 -1.36
N PRO A 91 -20.58 11.27 -1.96
CA PRO A 91 -21.94 11.79 -2.03
C PRO A 91 -22.85 10.74 -2.68
N GLY A 92 -23.69 10.07 -1.87
CA GLY A 92 -24.62 9.02 -2.31
C GLY A 92 -24.21 7.58 -1.99
N GLY A 93 -23.09 7.32 -1.30
CA GLY A 93 -22.76 5.99 -0.77
C GLY A 93 -22.53 4.90 -1.84
N LYS A 94 -22.24 5.29 -3.08
CA LYS A 94 -22.01 4.38 -4.20
C LYS A 94 -20.73 3.58 -3.99
N ARG A 95 -20.85 2.26 -4.14
CA ARG A 95 -19.75 1.30 -4.23
C ARG A 95 -19.15 1.33 -5.64
N TRP A 96 -17.83 1.20 -5.77
CA TRP A 96 -17.16 1.15 -7.08
C TRP A 96 -16.12 0.05 -7.14
N LYS A 97 -15.85 -0.43 -8.36
CA LYS A 97 -14.85 -1.45 -8.64
C LYS A 97 -13.45 -0.90 -8.38
N CYS A 98 -12.61 -1.62 -7.65
CA CYS A 98 -11.36 -1.07 -7.12
C CYS A 98 -10.18 -2.06 -7.17
N GLU A 99 -9.25 -1.82 -8.10
CA GLU A 99 -8.04 -2.63 -8.27
C GLU A 99 -7.08 -2.47 -7.08
N GLN A 100 -7.12 -1.33 -6.39
CA GLN A 100 -6.33 -1.10 -5.19
C GLN A 100 -6.80 -1.98 -4.02
N CYS A 101 -8.12 -2.15 -3.84
CA CYS A 101 -8.68 -3.12 -2.91
C CYS A 101 -8.33 -4.54 -3.33
N ALA A 102 -8.47 -4.87 -4.62
CA ALA A 102 -8.13 -6.19 -5.16
C ALA A 102 -6.68 -6.56 -4.89
N HIS A 103 -5.74 -5.65 -5.18
CA HIS A 103 -4.31 -5.87 -4.93
C HIS A 103 -4.00 -6.06 -3.45
N THR A 104 -4.60 -5.25 -2.58
CA THR A 104 -4.42 -5.38 -1.13
C THR A 104 -4.98 -6.70 -0.61
N LEU A 105 -6.17 -7.09 -1.05
CA LEU A 105 -6.80 -8.35 -0.68
C LEU A 105 -6.00 -9.56 -1.20
N TYR A 106 -5.55 -9.52 -2.46
CA TYR A 106 -4.71 -10.57 -3.05
C TYR A 106 -3.43 -10.80 -2.24
N ASN A 107 -2.73 -9.71 -1.90
CA ASN A 107 -1.51 -9.76 -1.11
C ASN A 107 -1.78 -10.31 0.30
N LEU A 108 -2.88 -9.88 0.95
CA LEU A 108 -3.28 -10.42 2.24
C LEU A 108 -3.59 -11.92 2.17
N MET A 109 -4.30 -12.39 1.14
CA MET A 109 -4.54 -13.82 0.96
C MET A 109 -3.25 -14.60 0.71
N ASN A 110 -2.27 -14.02 -0.02
CA ASN A 110 -0.94 -14.63 -0.19
C ASN A 110 -0.19 -14.73 1.14
N TYR A 111 -0.26 -13.70 1.98
CA TYR A 111 0.26 -13.76 3.35
C TYR A 111 -0.43 -14.84 4.18
N MET A 112 -1.76 -14.90 4.16
CA MET A 112 -2.53 -15.91 4.91
C MET A 112 -2.21 -17.33 4.47
N GLU A 113 -2.09 -17.58 3.16
CA GLU A 113 -1.65 -18.89 2.64
C GLU A 113 -0.26 -19.27 3.17
N ARG A 114 0.71 -18.34 3.15
CA ARG A 114 2.06 -18.62 3.66
C ARG A 114 2.06 -18.94 5.16
N GLN A 115 1.27 -18.21 5.92
CA GLN A 115 1.25 -18.32 7.38
C GLN A 115 0.49 -19.56 7.87
N THR A 116 -0.63 -19.89 7.21
CA THR A 116 -1.53 -20.97 7.66
C THR A 116 -1.38 -22.27 6.86
N GLN A 117 -0.81 -22.20 5.65
CA GLN A 117 -0.77 -23.28 4.66
C GLN A 117 -2.15 -23.78 4.20
N LYS A 118 -3.23 -23.06 4.52
CA LYS A 118 -4.59 -23.43 4.14
C LYS A 118 -4.87 -23.18 2.67
N LYS A 119 -5.55 -24.14 2.03
CA LYS A 119 -5.86 -24.08 0.60
C LYS A 119 -6.93 -23.03 0.29
N VAL A 120 -7.81 -22.71 1.25
CA VAL A 120 -8.85 -21.69 1.06
C VAL A 120 -8.26 -20.36 0.58
N TYR A 121 -7.14 -19.92 1.17
CA TYR A 121 -6.48 -18.66 0.82
C TYR A 121 -5.83 -18.70 -0.57
N LYS A 122 -5.30 -19.86 -0.96
CA LYS A 122 -4.79 -20.09 -2.32
C LYS A 122 -5.91 -19.98 -3.36
N ASN A 123 -7.07 -20.55 -3.08
CA ASN A 123 -8.22 -20.52 -3.97
C ASN A 123 -8.79 -19.08 -4.10
N LEU A 124 -8.86 -18.35 -2.98
CA LEU A 124 -9.30 -16.95 -2.99
C LEU A 124 -8.38 -16.05 -3.79
N GLN A 125 -7.05 -16.26 -3.74
CA GLN A 125 -6.11 -15.54 -4.61
C GLN A 125 -6.38 -15.78 -6.09
N GLU A 126 -6.73 -17.00 -6.50
CA GLU A 126 -7.09 -17.30 -7.88
C GLU A 126 -8.36 -16.51 -8.26
N VAL A 127 -9.41 -16.57 -7.45
CA VAL A 127 -10.66 -15.82 -7.69
C VAL A 127 -10.37 -14.33 -7.88
N ILE A 128 -9.64 -13.70 -6.95
CA ILE A 128 -9.31 -12.27 -7.01
C ILE A 128 -8.50 -11.94 -8.29
N ALA A 129 -7.53 -12.78 -8.65
CA ALA A 129 -6.71 -12.55 -9.83
C ALA A 129 -7.49 -12.67 -11.14
N TYR A 130 -8.38 -13.66 -11.25
CA TYR A 130 -9.26 -13.82 -12.40
C TYR A 130 -10.30 -12.70 -12.49
N SER A 131 -10.86 -12.24 -11.36
CA SER A 131 -11.74 -11.08 -11.29
C SER A 131 -11.10 -9.84 -11.91
N VAL A 132 -9.85 -9.53 -11.54
CA VAL A 132 -9.11 -8.39 -12.11
C VAL A 132 -8.77 -8.61 -13.58
N LEU A 133 -8.36 -9.82 -13.96
CA LEU A 133 -7.98 -10.17 -15.33
C LEU A 133 -9.14 -10.04 -16.33
N ILE A 134 -10.30 -10.59 -16.00
CA ILE A 134 -11.47 -10.63 -16.89
C ILE A 134 -12.06 -9.23 -17.07
N ARG A 135 -11.96 -8.39 -16.04
CA ARG A 135 -12.47 -7.03 -16.04
C ARG A 135 -11.67 -6.05 -16.90
N LEU A 136 -10.42 -6.36 -17.20
CA LEU A 136 -9.57 -5.47 -18.01
C LEU A 136 -10.13 -5.38 -19.43
N SER A 137 -10.54 -4.16 -19.83
CA SER A 137 -11.13 -3.93 -21.16
C SER A 137 -10.14 -4.22 -22.29
N PRO A 138 -10.62 -4.40 -23.54
CA PRO A 138 -9.76 -4.54 -24.70
C PRO A 138 -8.79 -3.36 -24.91
N GLU A 139 -9.18 -2.15 -24.49
CA GLU A 139 -8.30 -0.96 -24.53
C GLU A 139 -7.28 -0.92 -23.38
N GLY A 140 -7.24 -1.96 -22.54
CA GLY A 140 -6.31 -2.05 -21.42
C GLY A 140 -6.70 -1.14 -20.25
N LYS A 141 -7.99 -0.90 -19.99
CA LYS A 141 -8.42 0.00 -18.91
C LYS A 141 -9.26 -0.72 -17.87
N TRP A 142 -9.03 -0.41 -16.60
CA TRP A 142 -10.01 -0.67 -15.55
C TRP A 142 -10.77 0.61 -15.22
N ARG A 143 -11.95 0.75 -15.82
CA ARG A 143 -12.77 1.94 -15.61
C ARG A 143 -13.60 1.84 -14.33
N HIS A 144 -13.89 2.99 -13.73
CA HIS A 144 -14.81 3.18 -12.61
C HIS A 144 -15.49 4.56 -12.71
N GLY A 145 -16.56 4.80 -11.96
CA GLY A 145 -17.24 6.10 -11.86
C GLY A 145 -17.25 6.60 -10.42
N HIS A 146 -16.06 6.69 -9.82
CA HIS A 146 -15.87 7.12 -8.45
C HIS A 146 -15.82 8.65 -8.35
N TRP A 147 -15.12 9.28 -9.30
CA TRP A 147 -14.81 10.70 -9.26
C TRP A 147 -15.78 11.55 -10.08
N THR A 148 -16.40 10.93 -11.09
CA THR A 148 -17.31 11.59 -12.01
C THR A 148 -18.50 10.68 -12.35
N ASP A 149 -19.52 11.23 -13.01
CA ASP A 149 -20.63 10.46 -13.55
C ASP A 149 -20.28 9.74 -14.86
N ILE A 150 -19.08 9.94 -15.40
CA ILE A 150 -18.55 9.18 -16.54
C ILE A 150 -17.64 8.05 -16.05
N MET A 151 -17.37 7.09 -16.92
CA MET A 151 -16.43 6.01 -16.61
C MET A 151 -14.99 6.48 -16.85
N GLU A 152 -14.32 6.92 -15.78
CA GLU A 152 -12.91 7.32 -15.77
C GLU A 152 -11.95 6.17 -15.45
N THR A 153 -10.64 6.39 -15.61
CA THR A 153 -9.59 5.45 -15.18
C THR A 153 -8.57 6.16 -14.30
N HIS A 154 -8.56 5.83 -13.02
CA HIS A 154 -7.56 6.34 -12.09
C HIS A 154 -6.27 5.52 -12.18
N THR A 155 -5.16 6.15 -12.59
CA THR A 155 -3.90 5.46 -12.88
C THR A 155 -3.33 4.75 -11.65
N ARG A 156 -3.52 5.27 -10.42
CA ARG A 156 -3.07 4.53 -9.21
C ARG A 156 -3.77 3.18 -9.06
N PHE A 157 -5.04 3.08 -9.43
CA PHE A 157 -5.77 1.81 -9.38
C PHE A 157 -5.28 0.90 -10.51
N GLN A 158 -5.09 1.45 -11.71
CA GLN A 158 -4.50 0.74 -12.84
C GLN A 158 -3.16 0.08 -12.49
N ILE A 159 -2.24 0.83 -11.86
CA ILE A 159 -0.92 0.30 -11.46
C ILE A 159 -1.05 -0.83 -10.41
N ASN A 160 -2.01 -0.72 -9.48
CA ASN A 160 -2.29 -1.81 -8.53
C ASN A 160 -2.79 -3.08 -9.22
N GLY A 161 -3.66 -2.94 -10.23
CA GLY A 161 -4.08 -4.06 -11.08
C GLY A 161 -2.89 -4.70 -11.81
N ILE A 162 -1.99 -3.88 -12.38
CA ILE A 162 -0.76 -4.36 -13.03
C ILE A 162 0.10 -5.14 -12.04
N HIS A 163 0.38 -4.61 -10.85
CA HIS A 163 1.18 -5.32 -9.85
C HIS A 163 0.54 -6.63 -9.40
N LEU A 164 -0.78 -6.67 -9.22
CA LEU A 164 -1.50 -7.89 -8.90
C LEU A 164 -1.30 -8.95 -10.00
N LEU A 165 -1.53 -8.58 -11.26
CA LEU A 165 -1.37 -9.50 -12.39
C LEU A 165 0.08 -10.01 -12.49
N LEU A 166 1.07 -9.15 -12.25
CA LEU A 166 2.49 -9.53 -12.21
C LEU A 166 2.82 -10.45 -11.03
N ASN A 167 2.28 -10.20 -9.83
CA ASN A 167 2.43 -11.09 -8.67
C ASN A 167 1.88 -12.49 -9.02
N HIS A 168 0.69 -12.54 -9.62
CA HIS A 168 0.07 -13.80 -10.00
C HIS A 168 0.83 -14.52 -11.12
N TYR A 169 1.32 -13.79 -12.13
CA TYR A 169 2.20 -14.34 -13.16
C TYR A 169 3.49 -14.91 -12.56
N GLU A 170 4.17 -14.18 -11.68
CA GLU A 170 5.41 -14.65 -11.07
C GLU A 170 5.20 -15.94 -10.28
N LYS A 171 4.05 -16.08 -9.61
CA LYS A 171 3.66 -17.26 -8.83
C LYS A 171 3.24 -18.46 -9.69
N LYS A 172 2.48 -18.24 -10.76
CA LYS A 172 1.82 -19.32 -11.54
C LYS A 172 2.39 -19.53 -12.94
N LYS A 173 3.24 -18.63 -13.41
CA LYS A 173 3.83 -18.59 -14.76
C LYS A 173 2.80 -18.69 -15.90
N ARG A 174 1.57 -18.23 -15.66
CA ARG A 174 0.48 -18.21 -16.66
C ARG A 174 0.59 -16.97 -17.53
N GLN A 175 0.97 -17.13 -18.80
CA GLN A 175 1.28 -16.03 -19.71
C GLN A 175 0.15 -15.01 -19.90
N ILE A 176 -1.12 -15.43 -19.80
CA ILE A 176 -2.27 -14.53 -19.94
C ILE A 176 -2.23 -13.35 -18.94
N PHE A 177 -1.73 -13.58 -17.72
CA PHE A 177 -1.61 -12.53 -16.70
C PHE A 177 -0.52 -11.51 -17.06
N LEU A 178 0.62 -11.98 -17.59
CA LEU A 178 1.68 -11.10 -18.08
C LEU A 178 1.21 -10.28 -19.29
N ASN A 179 0.52 -10.91 -20.24
CA ASN A 179 -0.02 -10.22 -21.41
C ASN A 179 -1.04 -9.13 -21.02
N LYS A 180 -1.90 -9.41 -20.04
CA LYS A 180 -2.88 -8.44 -19.52
C LYS A 180 -2.23 -7.32 -18.72
N ALA A 181 -1.22 -7.63 -17.92
CA ALA A 181 -0.40 -6.62 -17.23
C ALA A 181 0.28 -5.68 -18.25
N ARG A 182 0.79 -6.25 -19.35
CA ARG A 182 1.39 -5.49 -20.43
C ARG A 182 0.38 -4.59 -21.13
N LEU A 183 -0.78 -5.13 -21.53
CA LEU A 183 -1.85 -4.36 -22.15
C LEU A 183 -2.27 -3.15 -21.29
N ALA A 184 -2.41 -3.37 -19.98
CA ALA A 184 -2.71 -2.31 -19.02
C ALA A 184 -1.60 -1.24 -18.92
N MET A 185 -0.34 -1.64 -19.07
CA MET A 185 0.80 -0.71 -19.08
C MET A 185 0.92 0.07 -20.39
N ASP A 186 0.67 -0.56 -21.53
CA ASP A 186 0.66 0.11 -22.83
C ASP A 186 -0.35 1.26 -22.85
N TYR A 187 -1.50 1.09 -22.19
CA TYR A 187 -2.45 2.17 -21.98
C TYR A 187 -1.83 3.34 -21.19
N LEU A 188 -1.18 3.08 -20.04
CA LEU A 188 -0.54 4.13 -19.24
C LEU A 188 0.56 4.88 -20.01
N ILE A 189 1.33 4.14 -20.82
CA ILE A 189 2.33 4.72 -21.72
C ILE A 189 1.65 5.61 -22.77
N SER A 190 0.51 5.19 -23.33
CA SER A 190 -0.19 5.92 -24.39
C SER A 190 -0.75 7.28 -23.96
N ILE A 191 -1.05 7.43 -22.67
CA ILE A 191 -1.58 8.69 -22.10
C ILE A 191 -0.52 9.53 -21.39
N ALA A 192 0.74 9.07 -21.36
CA ALA A 192 1.78 9.78 -20.64
C ALA A 192 2.11 11.13 -21.31
N ASP A 193 2.37 12.14 -20.49
CA ASP A 193 2.64 13.50 -20.93
C ASP A 193 4.13 13.69 -21.23
N ARG A 194 4.46 14.60 -22.16
CA ARG A 194 5.86 14.89 -22.53
C ARG A 194 6.27 16.24 -21.97
N LEU A 195 7.41 16.27 -21.29
CA LEU A 195 8.00 17.49 -20.75
C LEU A 195 8.88 18.19 -21.78
N SER A 196 9.29 19.43 -21.50
CA SER A 196 10.06 20.28 -22.43
C SER A 196 11.41 19.68 -22.85
N ASP A 197 12.00 18.83 -22.02
CA ASP A 197 13.28 18.18 -22.26
C ASP A 197 13.15 16.77 -22.90
N GLY A 198 11.93 16.41 -23.36
CA GLY A 198 11.61 15.12 -23.95
C GLY A 198 11.43 13.97 -22.95
N SER A 199 11.62 14.21 -21.65
CA SER A 199 11.26 13.24 -20.60
C SER A 199 9.73 13.05 -20.52
N ILE A 200 9.29 11.99 -19.82
CA ILE A 200 7.87 11.59 -19.80
C ILE A 200 7.34 11.63 -18.38
N TRP A 201 6.13 12.15 -18.21
CA TRP A 201 5.40 12.10 -16.96
C TRP A 201 4.11 11.27 -17.09
N PHE A 202 4.01 10.18 -16.32
CA PHE A 202 2.78 9.37 -16.24
C PHE A 202 1.69 10.10 -15.44
N LEU A 203 0.50 10.21 -16.03
CA LEU A 203 -0.64 10.92 -15.47
C LEU A 203 -1.24 10.18 -14.26
N HIS A 204 -1.85 10.93 -13.34
CA HIS A 204 -2.57 10.42 -12.18
C HIS A 204 -3.91 9.80 -12.53
N ASP A 205 -4.60 10.39 -13.50
CA ASP A 205 -5.94 10.01 -13.95
C ASP A 205 -6.10 10.33 -15.45
N ASP A 206 -6.92 9.56 -16.15
CA ASP A 206 -7.23 9.82 -17.55
C ASP A 206 -8.07 11.09 -17.75
N LEU A 207 -8.64 11.64 -16.69
CA LEU A 207 -9.23 12.98 -16.66
C LEU A 207 -8.22 14.10 -16.95
N GLU A 208 -6.92 13.87 -16.76
CA GLU A 208 -5.86 14.85 -17.06
C GLU A 208 -5.48 14.90 -18.54
N THR A 209 -6.00 13.98 -19.37
CA THR A 209 -5.69 13.93 -20.81
C THR A 209 -6.29 15.10 -21.60
N SER A 210 -7.32 15.77 -21.07
CA SER A 210 -7.90 16.96 -21.70
C SER A 210 -8.42 17.98 -20.67
N GLY A 211 -8.43 19.26 -21.04
CA GLY A 211 -8.91 20.33 -20.18
C GLY A 211 -10.41 20.26 -19.87
N GLU A 212 -11.22 19.66 -20.74
CA GLU A 212 -12.66 19.45 -20.52
C GLU A 212 -12.92 18.40 -19.44
N LYS A 213 -12.30 17.22 -19.57
CA LYS A 213 -12.39 16.16 -18.57
C LYS A 213 -11.81 16.59 -17.22
N TYR A 214 -10.70 17.32 -17.26
CA TYR A 214 -10.05 17.84 -16.07
C TYR A 214 -11.02 18.65 -15.19
N LYS A 215 -11.77 19.58 -15.80
CA LYS A 215 -12.72 20.44 -15.08
C LYS A 215 -13.92 19.70 -14.48
N MET A 216 -14.18 18.44 -14.88
CA MET A 216 -15.27 17.66 -14.29
C MET A 216 -14.99 17.35 -12.82
N HIS A 217 -13.73 17.06 -12.47
CA HIS A 217 -13.31 16.69 -11.11
C HIS A 217 -12.41 17.76 -10.45
N TYR A 218 -11.45 18.31 -11.19
CA TYR A 218 -10.40 19.19 -10.68
C TYR A 218 -10.77 20.69 -10.76
N LYS A 219 -11.99 21.05 -10.34
CA LYS A 219 -12.57 22.40 -10.52
C LYS A 219 -11.76 23.54 -9.90
N THR A 220 -11.08 23.27 -8.77
CA THR A 220 -10.32 24.27 -8.01
C THR A 220 -8.84 24.32 -8.38
N MET A 221 -8.36 23.30 -9.09
CA MET A 221 -6.95 23.15 -9.41
C MET A 221 -6.50 24.16 -10.48
N LYS A 222 -5.26 24.66 -10.36
CA LYS A 222 -4.72 25.67 -11.28
C LYS A 222 -4.08 25.02 -12.51
N LEU A 223 -4.47 25.48 -13.70
CA LEU A 223 -3.88 25.05 -14.97
C LEU A 223 -2.60 25.83 -15.28
N HIS A 224 -1.49 25.14 -15.53
CA HIS A 224 -0.21 25.76 -15.91
C HIS A 224 0.71 24.77 -16.63
N THR A 225 1.81 25.25 -17.22
CA THR A 225 2.73 24.46 -18.07
C THR A 225 4.14 24.34 -17.48
N ALA A 226 4.25 24.23 -16.16
CA ALA A 226 5.55 24.04 -15.49
C ALA A 226 6.28 22.80 -16.07
N PHE A 227 7.59 22.92 -16.29
CA PHE A 227 8.40 21.87 -16.94
C PHE A 227 7.94 21.48 -18.37
N GLY A 228 7.13 22.32 -19.01
CA GLY A 228 6.59 22.04 -20.35
C GLY A 228 5.43 21.03 -20.37
N LYS A 229 4.88 20.66 -19.21
CA LYS A 229 3.72 19.77 -19.13
C LYS A 229 2.47 20.33 -19.80
N SER A 230 1.56 19.45 -20.18
CA SER A 230 0.20 19.78 -20.57
C SER A 230 -0.54 20.52 -19.44
N LYS A 231 -1.38 21.49 -19.79
CA LYS A 231 -2.07 22.37 -18.81
C LYS A 231 -2.86 21.60 -17.74
N SER A 232 -3.46 20.47 -18.13
CA SER A 232 -4.30 19.59 -17.29
C SER A 232 -3.50 18.53 -16.51
N ASN A 233 -2.20 18.38 -16.74
CA ASN A 233 -1.37 17.46 -15.97
C ASN A 233 -1.06 18.05 -14.59
N THR A 234 -1.47 17.38 -13.53
CA THR A 234 -1.27 17.77 -12.12
C THR A 234 0.15 17.56 -11.62
N MET A 235 0.93 16.71 -12.31
CA MET A 235 2.24 16.23 -11.87
C MET A 235 2.19 15.50 -10.51
N CYS A 236 1.19 14.63 -10.34
CA CYS A 236 1.02 13.83 -9.12
C CYS A 236 2.17 12.81 -8.94
N LEU A 237 2.99 13.03 -7.91
CA LEU A 237 4.25 12.34 -7.69
C LEU A 237 4.10 10.86 -7.38
N ASN A 238 3.29 10.51 -6.38
CA ASN A 238 3.12 9.12 -5.94
C ASN A 238 2.71 8.20 -7.09
N THR A 239 1.83 8.66 -7.98
CA THR A 239 1.35 7.86 -9.11
C THR A 239 2.41 7.73 -10.20
N HIS A 240 3.17 8.80 -10.46
CA HIS A 240 4.31 8.75 -11.37
C HIS A 240 5.36 7.74 -10.88
N ILE A 241 5.84 7.88 -9.64
CA ILE A 241 6.86 6.99 -9.06
C ILE A 241 6.38 5.54 -9.07
N TYR A 242 5.13 5.29 -8.67
CA TYR A 242 4.58 3.93 -8.66
C TYR A 242 4.44 3.33 -10.07
N THR A 243 4.14 4.13 -11.09
CA THR A 243 4.19 3.68 -12.49
C THR A 243 5.60 3.22 -12.89
N LEU A 244 6.64 3.95 -12.48
CA LEU A 244 8.03 3.55 -12.71
C LEU A 244 8.33 2.18 -12.11
N THR A 245 7.79 1.88 -10.91
CA THR A 245 8.00 0.58 -10.27
C THR A 245 7.36 -0.58 -11.04
N ALA A 246 6.20 -0.36 -11.67
CA ALA A 246 5.55 -1.35 -12.52
C ALA A 246 6.26 -1.52 -13.87
N LEU A 247 6.70 -0.41 -14.48
CA LEU A 247 7.47 -0.42 -15.74
C LEU A 247 8.78 -1.17 -15.60
N HIS A 248 9.55 -0.86 -14.55
CA HIS A 248 10.80 -1.53 -14.28
C HIS A 248 10.60 -3.03 -14.08
N ARG A 249 9.58 -3.42 -13.30
CA ARG A 249 9.26 -4.84 -13.09
C ARG A 249 8.86 -5.55 -14.38
N LEU A 250 8.02 -4.93 -15.22
CA LEU A 250 7.68 -5.46 -16.54
C LEU A 250 8.93 -5.62 -17.41
N HIS A 251 9.82 -4.62 -17.44
CA HIS A 251 11.08 -4.71 -18.18
C HIS A 251 11.97 -5.86 -17.67
N VAL A 252 12.11 -6.04 -16.36
CA VAL A 252 12.89 -7.16 -15.79
C VAL A 252 12.33 -8.52 -16.23
N ILE A 253 11.01 -8.63 -16.35
CA ILE A 253 10.34 -9.87 -16.77
C ILE A 253 10.43 -10.09 -18.28
N GLN A 254 10.11 -9.08 -19.10
CA GLN A 254 9.97 -9.21 -20.55
C GLN A 254 11.25 -8.90 -21.34
N ARG A 255 12.19 -8.16 -20.74
CA ARG A 255 13.45 -7.69 -21.36
C ARG A 255 13.25 -6.84 -22.62
N GLU A 256 12.14 -6.10 -22.69
CA GLU A 256 11.89 -5.18 -23.81
C GLU A 256 12.60 -3.83 -23.59
N GLU A 257 13.41 -3.42 -24.57
CA GLU A 257 14.14 -2.14 -24.56
C GLU A 257 13.21 -0.93 -24.51
N LYS A 258 12.06 -1.00 -25.18
CA LYS A 258 11.07 0.09 -25.18
C LYS A 258 10.58 0.41 -23.76
N LEU A 259 10.36 -0.62 -22.92
CA LEU A 259 9.97 -0.42 -21.52
C LEU A 259 11.09 0.24 -20.71
N LEU A 260 12.34 -0.13 -20.97
CA LEU A 260 13.50 0.48 -20.32
C LEU A 260 13.62 1.96 -20.71
N GLU A 261 13.40 2.29 -21.98
CA GLU A 261 13.40 3.68 -22.46
C GLU A 261 12.35 4.52 -21.73
N TYR A 262 11.10 4.04 -21.64
CA TYR A 262 10.05 4.75 -20.90
C TYR A 262 10.37 4.88 -19.41
N PHE A 263 10.92 3.84 -18.80
CA PHE A 263 11.37 3.89 -17.40
C PHE A 263 12.45 4.96 -17.21
N GLN A 264 13.49 4.99 -18.05
CA GLN A 264 14.58 5.95 -17.96
C GLN A 264 14.10 7.39 -18.19
N ARG A 265 13.22 7.61 -19.17
CA ARG A 265 12.63 8.92 -19.45
C ARG A 265 11.74 9.38 -18.30
N GLY A 266 10.98 8.48 -17.68
CA GLY A 266 10.20 8.77 -16.48
C GLY A 266 11.07 9.08 -15.27
N LEU A 267 12.12 8.29 -15.03
CA LEU A 267 13.08 8.52 -13.94
C LEU A 267 13.79 9.87 -14.08
N LYS A 268 14.16 10.26 -15.32
CA LYS A 268 14.71 11.58 -15.63
C LYS A 268 13.73 12.71 -15.29
N ALA A 269 12.45 12.54 -15.64
CA ALA A 269 11.40 13.50 -15.29
C ALA A 269 11.26 13.63 -13.77
N ALA A 270 11.15 12.52 -13.04
CA ALA A 270 11.08 12.50 -11.58
C ALA A 270 12.26 13.23 -10.94
N LYS A 271 13.50 12.91 -11.35
CA LYS A 271 14.71 13.59 -10.87
C LYS A 271 14.64 15.10 -11.12
N THR A 272 14.30 15.51 -12.34
CA THR A 272 14.23 16.93 -12.72
C THR A 272 13.23 17.71 -11.86
N VAL A 273 12.04 17.15 -11.66
CA VAL A 273 10.93 17.81 -10.95
C VAL A 273 11.18 17.83 -9.45
N ILE A 274 11.66 16.74 -8.86
CA ILE A 274 11.91 16.64 -7.41
C ILE A 274 13.11 17.51 -7.02
N GLN A 275 14.16 17.56 -7.84
CA GLN A 275 15.36 18.35 -7.55
C GLN A 275 15.22 19.84 -7.89
N ALA A 276 14.08 20.27 -8.45
CA ALA A 276 13.81 21.68 -8.65
C ALA A 276 13.68 22.40 -7.30
N LYS A 277 14.57 23.37 -7.05
CA LYS A 277 14.62 24.14 -5.79
C LYS A 277 14.42 25.65 -5.96
N PRO A 278 13.44 26.12 -6.78
CA PRO A 278 13.17 27.54 -6.88
C PRO A 278 12.65 28.10 -5.55
N ALA A 279 12.85 29.41 -5.35
CA ALA A 279 12.30 30.19 -4.23
C ALA A 279 12.49 29.55 -2.83
N THR A 280 13.66 28.93 -2.58
CA THR A 280 13.94 28.17 -1.35
C THR A 280 13.61 28.94 -0.06
N PHE A 281 13.97 30.22 0.03
CA PHE A 281 13.68 31.02 1.22
C PHE A 281 12.17 31.21 1.47
N ILE A 282 11.39 31.42 0.41
CA ILE A 282 9.94 31.65 0.51
C ILE A 282 9.23 30.36 0.94
N TYR A 283 9.58 29.23 0.32
CA TYR A 283 9.04 27.93 0.72
C TYR A 283 9.42 27.56 2.15
N LEU A 284 10.65 27.88 2.59
CA LEU A 284 11.06 27.66 3.97
C LEU A 284 10.15 28.45 4.92
N ALA A 285 9.92 29.74 4.66
CA ALA A 285 9.04 30.57 5.51
C ALA A 285 7.60 30.03 5.58
N ILE A 286 7.01 29.65 4.44
CA ILE A 286 5.63 29.12 4.38
C ILE A 286 5.51 27.80 5.15
N TYR A 287 6.42 26.85 4.92
CA TYR A 287 6.33 25.53 5.54
C TYR A 287 6.76 25.55 7.01
N SER A 288 7.73 26.39 7.39
CA SER A 288 8.03 26.63 8.80
C SER A 288 6.83 27.26 9.54
N SER A 289 6.03 28.08 8.86
CA SER A 289 4.77 28.58 9.44
C SER A 289 3.75 27.45 9.63
N ALA A 290 3.62 26.53 8.67
CA ALA A 290 2.78 25.34 8.79
C ALA A 290 3.22 24.42 9.96
N ASP A 291 4.52 24.27 10.16
CA ASP A 291 5.12 23.51 11.26
C ASP A 291 4.89 24.20 12.61
N PHE A 292 5.04 25.53 12.65
CA PHE A 292 4.78 26.33 13.84
C PHE A 292 3.31 26.25 14.28
N LEU A 293 2.36 26.32 13.34
CA LEU A 293 0.94 26.09 13.63
C LEU A 293 0.73 24.72 14.28
N GLY A 294 1.36 23.68 13.74
CA GLY A 294 1.31 22.35 14.34
C GLY A 294 1.90 22.29 15.75
N LYS A 295 2.98 23.03 16.02
CA LYS A 295 3.58 23.13 17.36
C LYS A 295 2.66 23.84 18.35
N LEU A 296 2.02 24.93 17.96
CA LEU A 296 1.03 25.62 18.79
C LEU A 296 -0.15 24.71 19.14
N GLN A 297 -0.57 23.86 18.20
CA GLN A 297 -1.61 22.85 18.45
C GLN A 297 -1.17 21.82 19.50
N LEU A 298 0.07 21.32 19.43
CA LEU A 298 0.60 20.39 20.44
C LEU A 298 0.77 21.04 21.82
N MET A 299 1.06 22.34 21.88
CA MET A 299 1.14 23.11 23.13
C MET A 299 -0.24 23.43 23.74
N GLY A 300 -1.33 23.04 23.10
CA GLY A 300 -2.69 23.38 23.54
C GLY A 300 -3.06 24.86 23.36
N LEU A 301 -2.22 25.64 22.65
CA LEU A 301 -2.43 27.06 22.38
C LEU A 301 -3.34 27.30 21.17
N MET A 302 -3.66 26.24 20.43
CA MET A 302 -4.56 26.28 19.29
C MET A 302 -5.34 24.97 19.14
N PRO A 303 -6.66 24.99 18.91
CA PRO A 303 -7.42 23.78 18.65
C PRO A 303 -7.06 23.18 17.28
N VAL A 304 -7.17 21.85 17.16
CA VAL A 304 -6.93 21.11 15.90
C VAL A 304 -7.72 21.71 14.73
N LEU A 305 -8.98 22.08 14.97
CA LEU A 305 -9.83 22.69 13.93
C LEU A 305 -9.30 24.06 13.49
N GLY A 306 -8.79 24.88 14.41
CA GLY A 306 -8.20 26.18 14.10
C GLY A 306 -6.96 26.04 13.23
N GLU A 307 -6.07 25.09 13.56
CA GLU A 307 -4.90 24.77 12.76
C GLU A 307 -5.29 24.35 11.33
N ARG A 308 -6.29 23.46 11.20
CA ARG A 308 -6.79 22.99 9.90
C ARG A 308 -7.38 24.13 9.07
N ILE A 309 -8.16 25.01 9.69
CA ILE A 309 -8.75 26.18 9.02
C ILE A 309 -7.64 27.12 8.52
N LEU A 310 -6.64 27.44 9.34
CA LEU A 310 -5.55 28.32 8.93
C LEU A 310 -4.72 27.72 7.79
N LYS A 311 -4.38 26.43 7.87
CA LYS A 311 -3.70 25.72 6.76
C LYS A 311 -4.53 25.76 5.48
N PHE A 312 -5.84 25.51 5.57
CA PHE A 312 -6.72 25.44 4.41
C PHE A 312 -7.05 26.81 3.80
N ALA A 313 -7.37 27.81 4.63
CA ALA A 313 -7.84 29.12 4.18
C ALA A 313 -6.69 30.07 3.82
N LEU A 314 -5.53 29.95 4.48
CA LEU A 314 -4.40 30.86 4.27
C LEU A 314 -3.26 30.19 3.50
N LEU A 315 -2.71 29.09 4.03
CA LEU A 315 -1.48 28.53 3.48
C LEU A 315 -1.71 27.83 2.13
N ARG A 316 -2.76 27.02 2.00
CA ARG A 316 -3.02 26.26 0.78
C ARG A 316 -3.18 27.15 -0.46
N PRO A 317 -4.00 28.23 -0.47
CA PRO A 317 -4.08 29.12 -1.63
C PRO A 317 -2.74 29.78 -1.99
N VAL A 318 -1.97 30.20 -0.98
CA VAL A 318 -0.64 30.78 -1.19
C VAL A 318 0.31 29.75 -1.79
N ILE A 319 0.33 28.52 -1.27
CA ILE A 319 1.16 27.43 -1.79
C ILE A 319 0.78 27.13 -3.24
N SER A 320 -0.51 27.04 -3.58
CA SER A 320 -0.95 26.79 -4.96
C SER A 320 -0.48 27.87 -5.94
N VAL A 321 -0.52 29.15 -5.55
CA VAL A 321 0.02 30.25 -6.37
C VAL A 321 1.54 30.15 -6.48
N MET A 322 2.22 29.86 -5.37
CA MET A 322 3.68 29.70 -5.33
C MET A 322 4.15 28.53 -6.18
N GLN A 323 3.45 27.39 -6.19
CA GLN A 323 3.78 26.24 -7.05
C GLN A 323 3.56 26.53 -8.54
N MET A 324 2.66 27.45 -8.87
CA MET A 324 2.49 27.91 -10.25
C MET A 324 3.68 28.78 -10.70
N MET A 325 4.15 29.69 -9.86
CA MET A 325 5.26 30.61 -10.18
C MET A 325 6.65 29.96 -10.04
N PHE A 326 6.81 29.14 -9.02
CA PHE A 326 8.06 28.53 -8.58
C PHE A 326 7.80 27.03 -8.32
N PRO A 327 7.62 26.22 -9.37
CA PRO A 327 7.16 24.83 -9.25
C PRO A 327 8.17 23.98 -8.48
N ARG A 328 7.67 23.28 -7.45
CA ARG A 328 8.48 22.52 -6.49
C ARG A 328 7.64 21.45 -5.80
N LEU A 329 8.20 20.24 -5.65
CA LEU A 329 7.61 19.15 -4.88
C LEU A 329 8.36 18.85 -3.58
N SER A 330 9.70 18.91 -3.56
CA SER A 330 10.50 18.67 -2.34
C SER A 330 10.85 19.98 -1.64
N MET A 331 10.26 20.23 -0.48
CA MET A 331 10.37 21.48 0.28
C MET A 331 11.69 21.58 1.07
N PRO A 332 12.13 22.80 1.46
CA PRO A 332 13.40 22.99 2.15
C PRO A 332 13.50 22.24 3.49
N ASN A 333 12.42 22.19 4.26
CA ASN A 333 12.33 21.47 5.55
C ASN A 333 12.23 19.93 5.41
N GLY A 334 12.19 19.40 4.18
CA GLY A 334 12.11 17.95 3.92
C GLY A 334 10.72 17.43 3.61
N PHE A 335 9.67 18.25 3.75
CA PHE A 335 8.32 17.89 3.31
C PHE A 335 8.27 17.63 1.80
N ILE A 336 7.47 16.67 1.34
CA ILE A 336 7.32 16.31 -0.08
C ILE A 336 5.84 16.37 -0.45
N GLU A 337 5.50 17.31 -1.33
CA GLU A 337 4.12 17.49 -1.81
C GLU A 337 3.66 16.39 -2.76
N ARG A 338 2.35 16.20 -2.81
CA ARG A 338 1.74 15.23 -3.73
C ARG A 338 1.79 15.69 -5.17
N ASP A 339 1.39 16.91 -5.47
CA ASP A 339 1.26 17.44 -6.82
C ASP A 339 1.61 18.94 -6.89
N LEU A 340 1.62 19.49 -8.10
CA LEU A 340 1.94 20.91 -8.34
C LEU A 340 0.71 21.81 -8.41
N CYS A 341 -0.51 21.27 -8.42
CA CYS A 341 -1.70 22.00 -8.86
C CYS A 341 -2.73 22.29 -7.77
N ASP A 342 -2.79 21.53 -6.67
CA ASP A 342 -3.82 21.76 -5.64
C ASP A 342 -3.59 21.08 -4.28
N THR A 343 -3.01 19.88 -4.21
CA THR A 343 -2.86 19.24 -2.89
C THR A 343 -1.60 19.71 -2.19
N ALA A 344 -1.81 20.59 -1.20
CA ALA A 344 -0.78 21.07 -0.30
C ALA A 344 -0.99 20.56 1.14
N LEU A 345 0.11 20.35 1.86
CA LEU A 345 0.18 20.11 3.32
C LEU A 345 -0.51 18.83 3.82
N SER A 346 -0.45 17.74 3.04
CA SER A 346 -0.94 16.42 3.47
C SER A 346 0.18 15.54 4.00
N ASP A 347 0.19 15.31 5.32
CA ASP A 347 1.13 14.41 6.00
C ASP A 347 1.03 12.97 5.44
N PHE A 348 -0.18 12.50 5.11
CA PHE A 348 -0.42 11.21 4.46
C PHE A 348 0.36 11.09 3.13
N TYR A 349 0.26 12.10 2.26
CA TYR A 349 0.92 12.04 0.96
C TYR A 349 2.43 12.23 1.06
N HIS A 350 2.91 13.01 2.03
CA HIS A 350 4.34 13.06 2.32
C HIS A 350 4.89 11.67 2.64
N MET A 351 4.29 10.97 3.61
CA MET A 351 4.72 9.62 3.99
C MET A 351 4.57 8.62 2.83
N GLN A 352 3.48 8.70 2.07
CA GLN A 352 3.26 7.85 0.90
C GLN A 352 4.29 8.10 -0.21
N ASN A 353 4.71 9.35 -0.44
CA ASN A 353 5.76 9.69 -1.40
C ASN A 353 7.11 9.13 -0.96
N VAL A 354 7.47 9.28 0.32
CA VAL A 354 8.71 8.71 0.87
C VAL A 354 8.72 7.19 0.72
N LYS A 355 7.59 6.54 1.02
CA LYS A 355 7.41 5.09 0.78
C LYS A 355 7.60 4.71 -0.68
N ASP A 356 6.93 5.39 -1.61
CA ASP A 356 7.02 5.05 -3.03
C ASP A 356 8.45 5.28 -3.58
N LEU A 357 9.16 6.30 -3.09
CA LEU A 357 10.58 6.54 -3.39
C LEU A 357 11.47 5.41 -2.86
N LEU A 358 11.24 4.92 -1.64
CA LEU A 358 11.95 3.76 -1.08
C LEU A 358 11.70 2.50 -1.95
N ILE A 359 10.46 2.26 -2.38
CA ILE A 359 10.13 1.14 -3.28
C ILE A 359 10.90 1.26 -4.60
N LEU A 360 10.95 2.46 -5.18
CA LEU A 360 11.69 2.71 -6.43
C LEU A 360 13.20 2.51 -6.23
N PHE A 361 13.77 3.03 -5.12
CA PHE A 361 15.19 2.89 -4.81
C PHE A 361 15.62 1.42 -4.72
N GLN A 362 14.80 0.58 -4.08
CA GLN A 362 15.04 -0.87 -4.00
C GLN A 362 15.03 -1.58 -5.36
N GLN A 363 14.46 -0.97 -6.39
CA GLN A 363 14.48 -1.52 -7.75
C GLN A 363 15.64 -0.95 -8.57
N LYS A 364 15.93 0.33 -8.38
CA LYS A 364 16.99 1.06 -9.07
C LYS A 364 17.61 2.07 -8.10
N GLU A 365 18.81 1.74 -7.63
CA GLU A 365 19.54 2.61 -6.70
C GLU A 365 19.97 3.90 -7.40
N GLU A 366 19.53 5.02 -6.85
CA GLU A 366 19.86 6.37 -7.31
C GLU A 366 20.10 7.27 -6.10
N ASN A 367 21.30 7.86 -6.01
CA ASN A 367 21.70 8.66 -4.83
C ASN A 367 20.76 9.83 -4.55
N TRP A 368 20.17 10.42 -5.59
CA TRP A 368 19.23 11.52 -5.43
C TRP A 368 17.93 11.08 -4.75
N ILE A 369 17.49 9.82 -4.94
CA ILE A 369 16.30 9.29 -4.26
C ILE A 369 16.58 9.21 -2.76
N MET A 370 17.70 8.61 -2.37
CA MET A 370 18.05 8.49 -0.94
C MET A 370 18.30 9.83 -0.27
N THR A 371 18.82 10.82 -1.00
CA THR A 371 18.94 12.19 -0.48
C THR A 371 17.59 12.77 -0.10
N GLU A 372 16.55 12.56 -0.91
CA GLU A 372 15.22 13.08 -0.65
C GLU A 372 14.45 12.24 0.38
N VAL A 373 14.67 10.92 0.41
CA VAL A 373 14.18 10.03 1.47
C VAL A 373 14.76 10.46 2.82
N ASP A 374 16.08 10.62 2.94
CA ASP A 374 16.75 11.05 4.17
C ASP A 374 16.11 12.35 4.71
N ARG A 375 15.89 13.34 3.83
CA ARG A 375 15.25 14.61 4.19
C ARG A 375 13.81 14.44 4.64
N GLY A 376 13.04 13.56 3.99
CA GLY A 376 11.65 13.27 4.38
C GLY A 376 11.54 12.54 5.71
N ILE A 377 12.44 11.59 5.99
CA ILE A 377 12.54 10.93 7.29
C ILE A 377 12.90 11.93 8.38
N SER A 378 13.94 12.75 8.16
CA SER A 378 14.31 13.82 9.08
C SER A 378 13.14 14.75 9.37
N TYR A 379 12.40 15.18 8.34
CA TYR A 379 11.18 15.97 8.55
C TYR A 379 10.19 15.27 9.50
N CYS A 380 9.88 13.99 9.26
CA CYS A 380 8.95 13.25 10.11
C CYS A 380 9.41 13.15 11.58
N LEU A 381 10.69 12.90 11.81
CA LEU A 381 11.26 12.65 13.13
C LEU A 381 11.59 13.93 13.89
N GLU A 382 12.00 14.99 13.20
CA GLU A 382 12.50 16.24 13.80
C GLU A 382 11.40 17.31 13.94
N THR A 383 10.32 17.24 13.15
CA THR A 383 9.27 18.28 13.16
C THR A 383 8.00 17.90 13.92
N ASN A 384 8.06 16.98 14.88
CA ASN A 384 6.90 16.53 15.69
C ASN A 384 5.71 16.01 14.85
N VAL A 385 5.92 15.54 13.61
CA VAL A 385 4.84 14.98 12.77
C VAL A 385 4.13 13.84 13.49
N VAL A 386 4.92 12.95 14.12
CA VAL A 386 4.42 11.81 14.92
C VAL A 386 3.42 12.27 15.97
N ASP A 387 3.82 13.23 16.81
CA ASP A 387 2.97 13.73 17.89
C ASP A 387 1.72 14.45 17.36
N ARG A 388 1.84 15.18 16.25
CA ARG A 388 0.69 15.85 15.61
C ARG A 388 -0.34 14.87 15.06
N LEU A 389 0.11 13.82 14.39
CA LEU A 389 -0.78 12.80 13.85
C LEU A 389 -1.46 12.03 14.99
N ILE A 390 -0.71 11.73 16.05
CA ILE A 390 -1.25 11.15 17.29
C ILE A 390 -2.33 12.05 17.90
N ALA A 391 -2.07 13.36 18.04
CA ALA A 391 -3.02 14.29 18.64
C ALA A 391 -4.30 14.50 17.80
N ARG A 392 -4.32 14.01 16.56
CA ARG A 392 -5.46 14.10 15.63
C ARG A 392 -6.16 12.76 15.40
N ASP A 393 -5.73 11.69 16.07
CA ASP A 393 -6.15 10.32 15.81
C ASP A 393 -6.01 9.94 14.32
N ASP A 394 -4.94 10.40 13.66
CA ASP A 394 -4.74 10.20 12.22
C ASP A 394 -4.11 8.83 11.92
N GLU A 395 -4.92 7.91 11.40
CA GLU A 395 -4.50 6.54 11.05
C GLU A 395 -3.40 6.48 9.98
N SER A 396 -3.13 7.57 9.25
CA SER A 396 -2.04 7.60 8.25
C SER A 396 -0.66 7.41 8.85
N ILE A 397 -0.50 7.63 10.16
CA ILE A 397 0.76 7.39 10.87
C ILE A 397 1.26 5.94 10.76
N ALA A 398 0.37 4.98 10.49
CA ALA A 398 0.76 3.59 10.22
C ALA A 398 1.71 3.47 9.00
N ILE A 399 1.61 4.40 8.04
CA ILE A 399 2.52 4.45 6.87
C ILE A 399 3.94 4.81 7.32
N LEU A 400 4.10 5.65 8.35
CA LEU A 400 5.43 5.99 8.85
C LEU A 400 6.17 4.76 9.38
N VAL A 401 5.48 3.85 10.06
CA VAL A 401 6.09 2.60 10.55
C VAL A 401 6.60 1.76 9.37
N GLU A 402 5.84 1.67 8.29
CA GLU A 402 6.28 1.00 7.05
C GLU A 402 7.53 1.67 6.47
N VAL A 403 7.49 3.00 6.36
CA VAL A 403 8.59 3.81 5.82
C VAL A 403 9.86 3.61 6.64
N LEU A 404 9.77 3.64 7.97
CA LEU A 404 10.90 3.43 8.87
C LEU A 404 11.42 2.00 8.81
N MET A 405 10.54 0.99 8.72
CA MET A 405 10.93 -0.40 8.50
C MET A 405 11.73 -0.56 7.20
N MET A 406 11.22 -0.02 6.09
CA MET A 406 11.92 -0.04 4.80
C MET A 406 13.24 0.72 4.85
N TYR A 407 13.27 1.88 5.53
CA TYR A 407 14.45 2.69 5.68
C TYR A 407 15.54 2.00 6.51
N CYS A 408 15.18 1.31 7.61
CA CYS A 408 16.09 0.45 8.37
C CYS A 408 16.70 -0.66 7.51
N ALA A 409 15.95 -1.22 6.55
CA ALA A 409 16.45 -2.25 5.65
C ALA A 409 17.53 -1.72 4.69
N ILE A 410 17.50 -0.42 4.36
CA ILE A 410 18.34 0.16 3.29
C ILE A 410 19.48 1.01 3.85
N SER A 411 19.18 1.84 4.85
CA SER A 411 20.09 2.84 5.41
C SER A 411 20.69 2.36 6.73
N SER A 412 22.02 2.43 6.83
CA SER A 412 22.73 2.21 8.10
C SER A 412 22.59 3.38 9.08
N LYS A 413 22.01 4.51 8.65
CA LYS A 413 21.84 5.70 9.50
C LYS A 413 20.70 5.55 10.51
N MET A 414 19.74 4.67 10.24
CA MET A 414 18.55 4.52 11.07
C MET A 414 18.81 3.59 12.25
N ASN A 415 18.54 4.06 13.46
CA ASN A 415 18.54 3.22 14.65
C ASN A 415 17.22 2.42 14.75
N ILE A 416 17.32 1.10 14.82
CA ILE A 416 16.20 0.17 15.04
C ILE A 416 15.38 0.57 16.28
N GLU A 417 16.02 1.08 17.32
CA GLU A 417 15.36 1.53 18.56
C GLU A 417 14.34 2.63 18.30
N THR A 418 14.56 3.49 17.30
CA THR A 418 13.60 4.56 16.96
C THR A 418 12.35 4.00 16.29
N LEU A 419 12.50 3.02 15.39
CA LEU A 419 11.37 2.28 14.82
C LEU A 419 10.56 1.60 15.93
N ILE A 420 11.24 0.88 16.83
CA ILE A 420 10.59 0.18 17.95
C ILE A 420 9.88 1.15 18.90
N LYS A 421 10.52 2.27 19.25
CA LYS A 421 9.93 3.29 20.11
C LYS A 421 8.65 3.86 19.52
N ILE A 422 8.67 4.25 18.25
CA ILE A 422 7.47 4.76 17.56
C ILE A 422 6.41 3.67 17.49
N PHE A 423 6.78 2.44 17.16
CA PHE A 423 5.86 1.31 17.14
C PHE A 423 5.15 1.12 18.49
N PHE A 424 5.88 1.10 19.61
CA PHE A 424 5.26 0.94 20.92
C PHE A 424 4.34 2.10 21.30
N ILE A 425 4.73 3.34 21.01
CA ILE A 425 3.86 4.52 21.24
C ILE A 425 2.53 4.36 20.49
N LEU A 426 2.59 3.92 19.24
CA LEU A 426 1.40 3.74 18.40
C LEU A 426 0.56 2.55 18.88
N TYR A 427 1.20 1.44 19.22
CA TYR A 427 0.53 0.26 19.77
C TYR A 427 -0.23 0.60 21.06
N ASP A 428 0.38 1.36 21.97
CA ASP A 428 -0.23 1.76 23.25
C ASP A 428 -1.45 2.65 23.08
N LYS A 429 -1.47 3.40 21.99
CA LYS A 429 -2.59 4.25 21.59
C LYS A 429 -3.65 3.51 20.77
N GLY A 430 -3.49 2.21 20.55
CA GLY A 430 -4.42 1.38 19.80
C GLY A 430 -4.35 1.57 18.28
N TYR A 431 -3.29 2.19 17.76
CA TYR A 431 -3.10 2.27 16.31
C TYR A 431 -2.82 0.90 15.73
N MET A 432 -3.43 0.65 14.59
CA MET A 432 -3.23 -0.59 13.85
C MET A 432 -2.08 -0.45 12.86
N LEU A 433 -1.29 -1.50 12.74
CA LEU A 433 -0.30 -1.62 11.68
C LEU A 433 -0.99 -1.78 10.33
N SER A 434 -0.38 -1.17 9.32
CA SER A 434 -0.83 -1.33 7.94
C SER A 434 -0.66 -2.76 7.44
N THR A 435 -1.63 -3.25 6.68
CA THR A 435 -1.57 -4.55 6.00
C THR A 435 -0.30 -4.73 5.18
N ASP A 436 0.30 -3.64 4.68
CA ASP A 436 1.49 -3.70 3.84
C ASP A 436 2.72 -4.21 4.58
N ILE A 437 2.81 -4.00 5.89
CA ILE A 437 3.91 -4.53 6.74
C ILE A 437 3.95 -6.06 6.67
N PHE A 438 2.78 -6.68 6.59
CA PHE A 438 2.66 -8.13 6.60
C PHE A 438 2.69 -8.74 5.20
N ALA A 439 2.01 -8.10 4.26
CA ALA A 439 1.54 -8.77 3.05
C ALA A 439 2.09 -8.19 1.75
N TYR A 440 2.69 -7.01 1.75
CA TYR A 440 2.93 -6.30 0.50
C TYR A 440 4.29 -6.61 -0.13
N ASN A 441 4.26 -7.36 -1.22
CA ASN A 441 5.44 -7.85 -1.93
C ASN A 441 6.39 -6.77 -2.47
N LEU A 442 5.94 -5.51 -2.61
CA LEU A 442 6.85 -4.41 -3.01
C LEU A 442 7.60 -3.78 -1.84
N VAL A 443 7.07 -3.92 -0.62
CA VAL A 443 7.73 -3.53 0.62
C VAL A 443 8.69 -4.64 1.06
N THR A 444 8.26 -5.89 0.93
CA THR A 444 9.07 -7.08 1.22
C THR A 444 8.91 -8.12 0.11
N PRO A 445 9.80 -8.14 -0.90
CA PRO A 445 9.75 -9.13 -1.96
C PRO A 445 9.85 -10.56 -1.46
N ASP A 446 9.15 -11.50 -2.09
CA ASP A 446 9.09 -12.90 -1.62
C ASP A 446 10.48 -13.56 -1.51
N HIS A 447 11.40 -13.27 -2.43
CA HIS A 447 12.77 -13.78 -2.37
C HIS A 447 13.61 -13.20 -1.21
N CYS A 448 13.18 -12.06 -0.67
CA CYS A 448 13.74 -11.42 0.52
C CYS A 448 12.92 -11.71 1.80
N SER A 449 11.73 -12.28 1.63
CA SER A 449 10.86 -12.64 2.75
C SER A 449 11.41 -13.88 3.43
N ILE A 450 11.45 -13.85 4.76
CA ILE A 450 11.63 -15.04 5.55
C ILE A 450 10.24 -15.51 5.93
N ASP A 451 9.91 -16.75 5.57
CA ASP A 451 8.72 -17.42 6.06
C ASP A 451 8.92 -17.78 7.54
N ILE A 452 8.75 -16.77 8.40
CA ILE A 452 8.57 -16.97 9.83
C ILE A 452 7.09 -17.24 10.05
N ARG A 453 6.78 -18.42 10.58
CA ARG A 453 5.46 -18.74 11.11
C ARG A 453 5.55 -18.72 12.62
N SER A 454 4.67 -17.93 13.21
CA SER A 454 4.43 -17.87 14.65
C SER A 454 2.99 -18.32 14.90
N ASP A 455 2.82 -19.19 15.88
CA ASP A 455 1.52 -19.51 16.46
C ASP A 455 1.00 -18.40 17.39
N ASN A 456 1.87 -17.46 17.75
CA ASN A 456 1.56 -16.32 18.60
C ASN A 456 1.29 -15.05 17.77
N PRO A 457 0.01 -14.70 17.53
CA PRO A 457 -0.36 -13.51 16.77
C PRO A 457 -0.04 -12.20 17.51
N SER A 458 0.47 -12.23 18.74
CA SER A 458 0.90 -11.00 19.43
C SER A 458 2.30 -10.56 19.00
N ILE A 459 3.14 -11.48 18.51
CA ILE A 459 4.46 -11.14 17.99
C ILE A 459 4.34 -10.56 16.58
N ILE A 460 4.96 -9.40 16.39
CA ILE A 460 4.95 -8.68 15.12
C ILE A 460 6.29 -8.85 14.42
N PRO A 461 6.31 -9.46 13.21
CA PRO A 461 7.51 -9.53 12.39
C PRO A 461 7.64 -8.30 11.51
N PHE A 462 8.75 -7.57 11.64
CA PHE A 462 9.18 -6.54 10.69
C PHE A 462 10.31 -7.10 9.83
N ASN A 463 10.06 -7.25 8.53
CA ASN A 463 11.12 -7.66 7.60
C ASN A 463 11.98 -6.46 7.24
N ILE A 464 13.24 -6.48 7.69
CA ILE A 464 14.23 -5.45 7.43
C ILE A 464 15.38 -5.98 6.55
N SER A 465 15.08 -6.96 5.70
CA SER A 465 16.07 -7.60 4.83
C SER A 465 16.54 -6.65 3.72
N LYS A 466 17.85 -6.64 3.50
CA LYS A 466 18.47 -5.94 2.37
C LYS A 466 18.21 -6.68 1.06
N ARG A 467 17.48 -6.03 0.14
CA ARG A 467 17.01 -6.64 -1.11
C ARG A 467 18.11 -7.18 -2.02
N HIS A 468 19.26 -6.50 -2.06
CA HIS A 468 20.39 -6.85 -2.94
C HIS A 468 21.45 -7.73 -2.28
N THR A 469 21.17 -8.26 -1.09
CA THR A 469 22.12 -9.12 -0.37
C THR A 469 21.53 -10.52 -0.20
N ASN A 470 22.40 -11.50 0.05
CA ASN A 470 22.00 -12.83 0.51
C ASN A 470 21.69 -12.86 2.01
N SER A 471 21.75 -11.71 2.69
CA SER A 471 21.35 -11.58 4.08
C SER A 471 19.84 -11.40 4.15
N ARG A 472 19.24 -12.06 5.14
CA ARG A 472 17.82 -11.97 5.46
C ARG A 472 17.70 -11.59 6.93
N SER A 473 16.96 -10.53 7.20
CA SER A 473 16.88 -9.92 8.52
C SER A 473 15.42 -9.68 8.88
N VAL A 474 14.95 -10.25 9.99
CA VAL A 474 13.62 -9.99 10.54
C VAL A 474 13.73 -9.59 12.00
N LEU A 475 13.08 -8.49 12.32
CA LEU A 475 12.91 -7.99 13.67
C LEU A 475 11.58 -8.48 14.23
N LEU A 476 11.64 -9.35 15.23
CA LEU A 476 10.49 -9.87 15.96
C LEU A 476 10.25 -8.99 17.17
N VAL A 477 9.04 -8.47 17.31
CA VAL A 477 8.72 -7.50 18.35
C VAL A 477 7.58 -8.02 19.21
N ASN A 478 7.79 -8.03 20.52
CA ASN A 478 6.77 -8.31 21.52
C ASN A 478 6.20 -6.97 22.03
N PRO A 479 4.97 -6.60 21.63
CA PRO A 479 4.34 -5.38 22.10
C PRO A 479 3.70 -5.51 23.49
N LEU A 480 3.64 -6.72 24.05
CA LEU A 480 2.99 -6.97 25.32
C LEU A 480 3.88 -6.61 26.51
N TYR A 481 3.26 -6.42 27.68
CA TYR A 481 3.96 -6.24 28.96
C TYR A 481 4.28 -7.57 29.66
N THR A 482 4.13 -8.68 28.95
CA THR A 482 4.46 -10.04 29.40
C THR A 482 5.54 -10.62 28.49
N ASP A 483 6.36 -11.49 29.05
CA ASP A 483 7.30 -12.28 28.28
C ASP A 483 6.55 -13.26 27.38
N GLU A 484 7.01 -13.41 26.15
CA GLU A 484 6.41 -14.31 25.18
C GLU A 484 7.43 -15.34 24.73
N ASN A 485 7.05 -16.62 24.79
CA ASN A 485 7.82 -17.70 24.19
C ASN A 485 7.34 -17.90 22.76
N LEU A 486 8.29 -17.97 21.84
CA LEU A 486 8.03 -18.09 20.43
C LEU A 486 8.69 -19.35 19.89
N GLN A 487 7.86 -20.26 19.38
CA GLN A 487 8.33 -21.36 18.56
C GLN A 487 8.40 -20.91 17.10
N LEU A 488 9.60 -20.76 16.58
CA LEU A 488 9.78 -20.40 15.19
C LEU A 488 9.76 -21.61 14.28
N LYS A 489 8.82 -21.63 13.34
CA LYS A 489 8.92 -22.49 12.16
C LYS A 489 9.44 -21.66 11.01
N ILE A 490 10.72 -21.84 10.69
CA ILE A 490 11.33 -21.27 9.49
C ILE A 490 11.03 -22.21 8.32
N GLY A 491 10.44 -21.69 7.25
CA GLY A 491 10.11 -22.46 6.05
C GLY A 491 11.31 -23.23 5.46
N SER A 492 11.02 -24.29 4.69
CA SER A 492 11.90 -25.36 4.19
C SER A 492 13.05 -24.95 3.23
N THR A 493 13.64 -23.77 3.42
CA THR A 493 14.76 -23.28 2.62
C THR A 493 16.06 -23.70 3.27
N LYS A 494 17.06 -24.03 2.44
CA LYS A 494 18.41 -24.51 2.81
C LYS A 494 19.24 -23.45 3.56
N TYR A 495 18.72 -22.86 4.63
CA TYR A 495 19.49 -21.97 5.47
C TYR A 495 20.42 -22.84 6.34
N THR A 496 21.72 -22.79 6.05
CA THR A 496 22.76 -23.40 6.86
C THR A 496 22.89 -22.65 8.19
N GLU A 497 22.02 -23.00 9.15
CA GLU A 497 22.17 -22.97 10.61
C GLU A 497 23.17 -21.96 11.23
N ARG A 498 22.97 -20.66 11.00
CA ARG A 498 23.48 -19.62 11.92
C ARG A 498 22.47 -18.50 12.05
N ILE A 499 21.58 -18.63 13.03
CA ILE A 499 20.68 -17.55 13.45
C ILE A 499 21.44 -16.72 14.47
N TYR A 500 21.69 -15.45 14.14
CA TYR A 500 22.20 -14.49 15.11
C TYR A 500 21.03 -13.77 15.74
N VAL A 501 20.91 -13.89 17.06
CA VAL A 501 19.91 -13.19 17.86
C VAL A 501 20.57 -12.01 18.55
N SER A 502 20.04 -10.81 18.33
CA SER A 502 20.35 -9.62 19.12
C SER A 502 19.08 -9.13 19.81
N SER A 503 19.11 -8.97 21.13
CA SER A 503 17.98 -8.48 21.92
C SER A 503 18.24 -7.08 22.50
N SER A 504 17.18 -6.46 23.03
CA SER A 504 17.25 -5.20 23.77
C SER A 504 18.17 -5.25 25.01
N GLU A 505 18.47 -6.44 25.55
CA GLU A 505 19.27 -6.64 26.78
C GLU A 505 20.77 -6.95 26.53
N ARG A 506 21.27 -6.75 25.30
CA ARG A 506 22.66 -6.91 24.83
C ARG A 506 23.22 -8.33 24.75
N GLY A 507 23.65 -8.68 23.53
CA GLY A 507 24.51 -9.81 23.20
C GLY A 507 24.09 -10.47 21.89
N LYS A 508 25.03 -10.74 20.97
CA LYS A 508 24.77 -11.63 19.82
C LYS A 508 24.87 -13.08 20.30
N LYS A 509 23.78 -13.83 20.26
CA LYS A 509 23.77 -15.27 20.59
C LYS A 509 23.57 -16.09 19.32
N LEU A 510 24.40 -17.13 19.15
CA LEU A 510 24.18 -18.17 18.14
C LEU A 510 23.16 -19.16 18.71
N MET A 511 22.11 -19.49 17.95
CA MET A 511 21.09 -20.45 18.38
C MET A 511 21.07 -21.69 17.47
N ASP A 512 21.13 -22.86 18.11
CA ASP A 512 20.96 -24.17 17.46
C ASP A 512 19.51 -24.69 17.53
N LYS A 513 18.61 -24.02 18.26
CA LYS A 513 17.18 -24.40 18.42
C LYS A 513 16.24 -23.17 18.32
N PRO A 514 15.02 -23.33 17.77
CA PRO A 514 14.13 -22.22 17.39
C PRO A 514 13.24 -21.64 18.51
N ASP A 515 13.47 -22.01 19.77
CA ASP A 515 12.71 -21.46 20.90
C ASP A 515 13.32 -20.12 21.32
N ILE A 516 12.58 -19.04 21.12
CA ILE A 516 13.00 -17.68 21.47
C ILE A 516 12.06 -17.10 22.52
N GLN A 517 12.60 -16.75 23.68
CA GLN A 517 11.90 -15.90 24.65
C GLN A 517 12.15 -14.44 24.28
N ILE A 518 11.08 -13.68 24.08
CA ILE A 518 11.15 -12.23 23.88
C ILE A 518 10.55 -11.60 25.13
N GLY A 519 11.37 -10.85 25.87
CA GLY A 519 10.94 -10.18 27.08
C GLY A 519 9.78 -9.21 26.84
N ALA A 520 9.09 -8.84 27.92
CA ALA A 520 8.07 -7.78 27.91
C ALA A 520 8.61 -6.51 27.23
N ARG A 521 7.87 -5.97 26.26
CA ARG A 521 8.29 -4.83 25.42
C ARG A 521 9.66 -5.03 24.76
N GLY A 522 10.02 -6.28 24.54
CA GLY A 522 11.28 -6.68 23.95
C GLY A 522 11.20 -6.82 22.43
N TRP A 523 12.37 -6.92 21.82
CA TRP A 523 12.51 -7.30 20.43
C TRP A 523 13.75 -8.17 20.24
N VAL A 524 13.72 -8.95 19.17
CA VAL A 524 14.82 -9.81 18.74
C VAL A 524 15.04 -9.59 17.26
N LEU A 525 16.27 -9.23 16.89
CA LEU A 525 16.71 -9.25 15.49
C LEU A 525 17.23 -10.65 15.16
N LEU A 526 16.63 -11.26 14.13
CA LEU A 526 17.11 -12.47 13.50
C LEU A 526 17.83 -12.11 12.20
N ASP A 527 19.14 -12.29 12.19
CA ASP A 527 19.95 -12.22 10.97
C ASP A 527 20.30 -13.63 10.49
N MET A 528 19.97 -13.90 9.24
CA MET A 528 20.29 -15.13 8.53
C MET A 528 21.12 -14.80 7.29
N THR A 529 22.16 -15.57 7.09
CA THR A 529 23.06 -15.43 5.94
C THR A 529 23.12 -16.76 5.20
N ASP A 530 22.80 -16.76 3.91
CA ASP A 530 23.11 -17.91 3.06
C ASP A 530 24.64 -18.06 2.99
N LYS A 531 25.16 -19.25 3.33
CA LYS A 531 26.56 -19.62 3.11
C LYS A 531 26.76 -20.25 1.75
#